data_AF-A0A7S2YXD0-F1
#
_entry.id   AF-A0A7S2YXD0-F1
#
_cell.length_a   1.000
_cell.length_b   1.000
_cell.length_c   1.000
_cell.angle_alpha   90.00
_cell.angle_beta   90.00
_cell.angle_gamma   90.00
#
_symmetry.space_group_name_H-M   'P 1'
#
loop_
_entity.id
_entity.type
_entity.pdbx_description
1 polymer ?
#
loop_
_entity_poly.entity_id
_entity_poly.type
_entity_poly.pdbx_seq_one_letter_code
_entity_poly.pdbx_strand_id
1 'polypeptide(L)'
;STEHTSAPTEAAESVNSGGSGRLSSAATLEMAVASLRILHKMLADHPGADSDGRPFLPPPLIRTQLWREDLLAGIVQGVLTNHSGIVAGCCSLVLALCDGAAVEKLSRLYRTGLFFFVLMYTGSDLLECAKLLAATHTRQSPCGTPGGKPDGADGTSDIPSTTGLRGRSALGDALPESLLYVLHARGAESFARALVGDSDTPELLWTTAMRARTLLPAISA
;
A
#
# COMPACT_ATOMS: atom_id res chain seq x y z
N SER A 1 32.81 60.17 -50.37
CA SER A 1 34.14 59.59 -50.12
C SER A 1 34.10 58.93 -48.76
N THR A 2 34.38 57.66 -48.53
CA THR A 2 34.87 56.52 -49.35
C THR A 2 34.72 55.30 -48.43
N GLU A 3 34.30 54.16 -48.98
CA GLU A 3 34.32 52.85 -48.34
C GLU A 3 35.73 52.41 -47.89
N HIS A 4 35.82 51.62 -46.82
CA HIS A 4 36.44 50.28 -46.88
C HIS A 4 36.13 49.40 -45.65
N THR A 5 35.34 48.36 -45.90
CA THR A 5 35.45 46.94 -45.51
C THR A 5 36.51 46.52 -44.49
N SER A 6 36.11 45.74 -43.46
CA SER A 6 36.62 44.38 -43.16
C SER A 6 35.87 43.70 -42.00
N ALA A 7 35.25 42.56 -42.28
CA ALA A 7 34.91 41.53 -41.29
C ALA A 7 36.18 40.77 -40.87
N PRO A 8 36.18 40.04 -39.73
CA PRO A 8 35.97 38.58 -39.77
C PRO A 8 35.05 38.07 -38.63
N THR A 9 34.12 37.15 -38.89
CA THR A 9 34.25 35.69 -38.66
C THR A 9 33.60 35.24 -37.34
N GLU A 10 32.41 34.66 -37.50
CA GLU A 10 32.04 33.34 -36.96
C GLU A 10 32.30 33.06 -35.46
N ALA A 11 31.23 33.13 -34.68
CA ALA A 11 30.83 32.01 -33.83
C ALA A 11 29.32 32.11 -33.63
N ALA A 12 28.58 31.39 -34.50
CA ALA A 12 27.21 31.03 -34.22
C ALA A 12 27.21 30.17 -32.96
N GLU A 13 26.84 30.75 -31.82
CA GLU A 13 26.45 29.97 -30.66
C GLU A 13 25.15 29.27 -31.03
N SER A 14 25.32 28.01 -31.39
CA SER A 14 24.26 27.07 -31.69
C SER A 14 23.27 27.05 -30.54
N VAL A 15 22.09 27.61 -30.79
CA VAL A 15 20.88 27.23 -30.07
C VAL A 15 20.71 25.74 -30.30
N ASN A 16 21.22 24.95 -29.34
CA ASN A 16 21.05 23.51 -29.33
C ASN A 16 19.58 23.19 -29.00
N SER A 17 18.72 23.34 -30.00
CA SER A 17 17.40 22.73 -30.02
C SER A 17 17.58 21.22 -30.16
N GLY A 18 17.65 20.51 -29.03
CA GLY A 18 17.85 19.06 -29.08
C GLY A 18 17.94 18.32 -27.76
N GLY A 19 17.76 18.99 -26.61
CA GLY A 19 17.67 18.31 -25.33
C GLY A 19 16.26 17.75 -25.14
N SER A 20 16.06 16.48 -25.46
CA SER A 20 14.87 15.73 -25.00
C SER A 20 14.74 15.94 -23.49
N GLY A 21 13.75 16.74 -23.09
CA GLY A 21 13.56 17.28 -21.75
C GLY A 21 13.19 16.18 -20.76
N ARG A 22 14.15 15.34 -20.41
CA ARG A 22 14.00 14.36 -19.34
C ARG A 22 13.93 15.15 -18.04
N LEU A 23 12.73 15.21 -17.47
CA LEU A 23 12.53 15.70 -16.10
C LEU A 23 13.51 14.96 -15.19
N SER A 24 14.11 15.69 -14.24
CA SER A 24 15.03 15.06 -13.29
C SER A 24 14.29 13.96 -12.52
N SER A 25 14.99 12.89 -12.16
CA SER A 25 14.41 11.79 -11.39
C SER A 25 13.78 12.28 -10.08
N ALA A 26 14.32 13.35 -9.48
CA ALA A 26 13.75 13.99 -8.31
C ALA A 26 12.42 14.69 -8.63
N ALA A 27 12.35 15.45 -9.72
CA ALA A 27 11.11 16.12 -10.13
C ALA A 27 9.98 15.11 -10.41
N THR A 28 10.29 13.94 -10.97
CA THR A 28 9.28 12.90 -11.20
C THR A 28 8.73 12.29 -9.92
N LEU A 29 9.56 12.16 -8.87
CA LEU A 29 9.11 11.66 -7.56
C LEU A 29 8.21 12.69 -6.86
N GLU A 30 8.59 13.97 -6.88
CA GLU A 30 7.78 15.05 -6.31
C GLU A 30 6.42 15.17 -7.01
N MET A 31 6.38 15.06 -8.33
CA MET A 31 5.12 15.01 -9.08
C MET A 31 4.26 13.80 -8.69
N ALA A 32 4.87 12.63 -8.49
CA ALA A 32 4.14 11.44 -8.06
C ALA A 32 3.53 11.64 -6.66
N VAL A 33 4.30 12.17 -5.71
CA VAL A 33 3.82 12.49 -4.35
C VAL A 33 2.69 13.52 -4.41
N ALA A 34 2.84 14.59 -5.20
CA ALA A 34 1.79 15.59 -5.38
C ALA A 34 0.51 15.00 -5.98
N SER A 35 0.65 14.12 -6.98
CA SER A 35 -0.48 13.42 -7.62
C SER A 35 -1.23 12.54 -6.64
N LEU A 36 -0.51 11.76 -5.82
CA LEU A 36 -1.10 10.92 -4.77
C LEU A 36 -1.87 11.77 -3.74
N ARG A 37 -1.32 12.92 -3.34
CA ARG A 37 -1.99 13.84 -2.41
C ARG A 37 -3.28 14.41 -2.99
N ILE A 38 -3.29 14.76 -4.28
CA ILE A 38 -4.49 15.25 -4.97
C ILE A 38 -5.55 14.14 -5.01
N LEU A 39 -5.19 12.92 -5.41
CA LEU A 39 -6.11 11.78 -5.44
C LEU A 39 -6.67 11.46 -4.05
N HIS A 40 -5.82 11.52 -3.03
CA HIS A 40 -6.23 11.30 -1.65
C HIS A 40 -7.24 12.35 -1.19
N LYS A 41 -7.02 13.63 -1.54
CA LYS A 41 -7.96 14.71 -1.22
C LYS A 41 -9.30 14.53 -1.95
N MET A 42 -9.27 14.18 -3.23
CA MET A 42 -10.49 13.87 -3.99
C MET A 42 -11.28 12.72 -3.37
N LEU A 43 -10.60 11.69 -2.84
CA LEU A 43 -11.24 10.59 -2.11
C LEU A 43 -11.86 11.03 -0.78
N ALA A 44 -11.20 11.94 -0.05
CA ALA A 44 -11.72 12.49 1.20
C ALA A 44 -13.00 13.31 0.97
N ASP A 45 -13.06 14.05 -0.13
CA ASP A 45 -14.25 14.83 -0.52
C ASP A 45 -15.42 13.94 -1.01
N HIS A 46 -15.15 12.68 -1.36
CA HIS A 46 -16.13 11.70 -1.86
C HIS A 46 -16.14 10.43 -1.01
N PRO A 47 -16.74 10.47 0.20
CA PRO A 47 -16.79 9.32 1.09
C PRO A 47 -17.45 8.10 0.44
N GLY A 48 -17.03 6.91 0.84
CA GLY A 48 -17.54 5.65 0.28
C GLY A 48 -18.89 5.22 0.85
N ALA A 49 -19.21 5.71 2.04
CA ALA A 49 -20.43 5.40 2.77
C ALA A 49 -21.07 6.66 3.37
N ASP A 50 -22.36 6.59 3.65
CA ASP A 50 -23.10 7.63 4.36
C ASP A 50 -22.75 7.63 5.87
N SER A 51 -23.37 8.56 6.62
CA SER A 51 -23.23 8.64 8.07
C SER A 51 -23.69 7.37 8.82
N ASP A 52 -24.50 6.54 8.17
CA ASP A 52 -25.03 5.29 8.71
C ASP A 52 -24.18 4.07 8.27
N GLY A 53 -23.05 4.31 7.59
CA GLY A 53 -22.14 3.26 7.13
C GLY A 53 -22.63 2.49 5.90
N ARG A 54 -23.67 2.96 5.22
CA ARG A 54 -24.18 2.33 3.99
C ARG A 54 -23.44 2.88 2.77
N PRO A 55 -23.03 2.02 1.83
CA PRO A 55 -22.33 2.45 0.65
C PRO A 55 -23.24 3.27 -0.27
N PHE A 56 -22.70 4.32 -0.89
CA PHE A 56 -23.45 5.10 -1.89
C PHE A 56 -23.74 4.27 -3.15
N LEU A 57 -24.97 4.37 -3.66
CA LEU A 57 -25.41 3.74 -4.90
C LEU A 57 -26.02 4.79 -5.85
N PRO A 58 -25.41 5.08 -7.02
CA PRO A 58 -24.15 4.53 -7.52
C PRO A 58 -22.91 5.03 -6.74
N PRO A 59 -21.81 4.26 -6.71
CA PRO A 59 -20.58 4.68 -6.03
C PRO A 59 -19.95 5.89 -6.73
N PRO A 60 -19.27 6.80 -5.99
CA PRO A 60 -18.61 7.96 -6.57
C PRO A 60 -17.65 7.57 -7.70
N LEU A 61 -17.63 8.37 -8.79
CA LEU A 61 -16.85 8.07 -9.98
C LEU A 61 -15.35 7.91 -9.69
N ILE A 62 -14.78 8.75 -8.83
CA ILE A 62 -13.37 8.66 -8.44
C ILE A 62 -13.03 7.31 -7.81
N ARG A 63 -13.89 6.78 -6.93
CA ARG A 63 -13.71 5.47 -6.30
C ARG A 63 -13.80 4.36 -7.36
N THR A 64 -14.78 4.47 -8.27
CA THR A 64 -14.95 3.50 -9.36
C THR A 64 -13.74 3.46 -10.29
N GLN A 65 -13.18 4.62 -10.65
CA GLN A 65 -11.98 4.69 -11.50
C GLN A 65 -10.75 4.14 -10.78
N LEU A 66 -10.53 4.47 -9.50
CA LEU A 66 -9.38 3.96 -8.73
C LEU A 66 -9.42 2.45 -8.51
N TRP A 67 -10.60 1.82 -8.53
CA TRP A 67 -10.76 0.37 -8.49
C TRP A 67 -10.48 -0.35 -9.82
N ARG A 68 -10.21 0.38 -10.91
CA ARG A 68 -9.78 -0.23 -12.17
C ARG A 68 -8.40 -0.87 -12.00
N GLU A 69 -8.23 -2.06 -12.59
CA GLU A 69 -7.00 -2.84 -12.44
C GLU A 69 -5.76 -2.09 -12.89
N ASP A 70 -5.82 -1.35 -14.01
CA ASP A 70 -4.70 -0.56 -14.54
C ASP A 70 -4.19 0.49 -13.53
N LEU A 71 -5.12 1.25 -12.95
CA LEU A 71 -4.80 2.35 -12.02
C LEU A 71 -4.40 1.80 -10.66
N LEU A 72 -5.10 0.78 -10.18
CA LEU A 72 -4.79 0.13 -8.91
C LEU A 72 -3.40 -0.52 -8.97
N ALA A 73 -3.06 -1.23 -10.05
CA ALA A 73 -1.74 -1.80 -10.25
C ALA A 73 -0.65 -0.72 -10.26
N GLY A 74 -0.87 0.41 -10.95
CA GLY A 74 0.07 1.53 -10.95
C GLY A 74 0.31 2.12 -9.55
N ILE A 75 -0.76 2.28 -8.74
CA ILE A 75 -0.65 2.75 -7.35
C ILE A 75 0.13 1.74 -6.50
N VAL A 76 -0.19 0.45 -6.63
CA VAL A 76 0.45 -0.63 -5.88
C VAL A 76 1.93 -0.76 -6.27
N GLN A 77 2.28 -0.63 -7.54
CA GLN A 77 3.66 -0.59 -8.03
C GLN A 77 4.44 0.60 -7.45
N GLY A 78 3.78 1.71 -7.13
CA GLY A 78 4.40 2.84 -6.42
C GLY A 78 5.05 2.44 -5.09
N VAL A 79 4.55 1.39 -4.43
CA VAL A 79 5.14 0.85 -3.19
C VAL A 79 6.54 0.27 -3.43
N LEU A 80 6.82 -0.23 -4.64
CA LEU A 80 8.12 -0.79 -5.01
C LEU A 80 9.22 0.26 -5.19
N THR A 81 8.87 1.55 -5.24
CA THR A 81 9.86 2.64 -5.37
C THR A 81 10.76 2.78 -4.14
N ASN A 82 10.37 2.19 -3.01
CA ASN A 82 11.04 2.29 -1.71
C ASN A 82 11.23 3.74 -1.21
N HIS A 83 10.52 4.71 -1.80
CA HIS A 83 10.51 6.11 -1.37
C HIS A 83 9.42 6.32 -0.32
N SER A 84 9.77 6.73 0.90
CA SER A 84 8.84 6.80 2.03
C SER A 84 7.59 7.63 1.75
N GLY A 85 7.73 8.80 1.12
CA GLY A 85 6.60 9.65 0.77
C GLY A 85 5.62 9.03 -0.24
N ILE A 86 6.11 8.20 -1.17
CA ILE A 86 5.28 7.53 -2.17
C ILE A 86 4.60 6.32 -1.53
N VAL A 87 5.35 5.49 -0.80
CA VAL A 87 4.83 4.32 -0.10
C VAL A 87 3.72 4.71 0.87
N ALA A 88 3.98 5.70 1.74
CA ALA A 88 2.97 6.20 2.67
C ALA A 88 1.74 6.76 1.94
N GLY A 89 1.96 7.52 0.86
CA GLY A 89 0.88 8.07 0.03
C GLY A 89 0.02 6.99 -0.61
N CYS A 90 0.63 5.95 -1.20
CA CYS A 90 -0.06 4.82 -1.79
C CYS A 90 -0.84 4.02 -0.73
N CYS A 91 -0.22 3.72 0.42
CA CYS A 91 -0.89 2.98 1.49
C CYS A 91 -2.08 3.75 2.08
N SER A 92 -1.93 5.05 2.32
CA SER A 92 -3.03 5.92 2.78
C SER A 92 -4.15 5.99 1.75
N LEU A 93 -3.82 6.10 0.46
CA LEU A 93 -4.80 6.15 -0.63
C LEU A 93 -5.60 4.85 -0.73
N VAL A 94 -4.93 3.69 -0.69
CA VAL A 94 -5.60 2.38 -0.75
C VAL A 94 -6.43 2.16 0.53
N LEU A 95 -5.94 2.56 1.70
CA LEU A 95 -6.70 2.50 2.94
C LEU A 95 -7.99 3.34 2.85
N ALA A 96 -7.89 4.57 2.36
CA ALA A 96 -9.05 5.43 2.13
C ALA A 96 -10.02 4.82 1.10
N LEU A 97 -9.50 4.13 0.08
CA LEU A 97 -10.33 3.44 -0.92
C LEU A 97 -11.06 2.21 -0.35
N CYS A 98 -10.47 1.56 0.66
CA CYS A 98 -11.11 0.44 1.36
C CYS A 98 -12.36 0.91 2.12
N ASP A 99 -12.43 2.16 2.55
CA ASP A 99 -13.61 2.69 3.24
C ASP A 99 -14.88 2.58 2.36
N GLY A 100 -15.97 2.04 2.92
CA GLY A 100 -17.21 1.76 2.18
C GLY A 100 -17.10 0.75 1.01
N ALA A 101 -15.94 0.10 0.80
CA ALA A 101 -15.77 -0.89 -0.25
C ALA A 101 -16.37 -2.26 0.13
N ALA A 102 -16.99 -2.92 -0.85
CA ALA A 102 -17.48 -4.29 -0.71
C ALA A 102 -16.33 -5.29 -0.48
N VAL A 103 -16.59 -6.33 0.32
CA VAL A 103 -15.61 -7.37 0.70
C VAL A 103 -14.93 -8.01 -0.53
N GLU A 104 -15.68 -8.22 -1.62
CA GLU A 104 -15.16 -8.77 -2.88
C GLU A 104 -14.02 -7.94 -3.50
N LYS A 105 -14.09 -6.60 -3.39
CA LYS A 105 -13.04 -5.70 -3.87
C LYS A 105 -11.79 -5.82 -3.00
N LEU A 106 -11.98 -6.00 -1.70
CA LEU A 106 -10.89 -6.13 -0.75
C LEU A 106 -10.12 -7.44 -0.91
N SER A 107 -10.82 -8.54 -1.20
CA SER A 107 -10.18 -9.84 -1.49
C SER A 107 -9.36 -9.78 -2.79
N ARG A 108 -9.72 -8.92 -3.75
CA ARG A 108 -8.94 -8.71 -4.98
C ARG A 108 -7.61 -8.00 -4.76
N LEU A 109 -7.45 -7.22 -3.69
CA LEU A 109 -6.17 -6.57 -3.37
C LEU A 109 -5.03 -7.59 -3.26
N TYR A 110 -5.30 -8.81 -2.79
CA TYR A 110 -4.27 -9.84 -2.70
C TYR A 110 -3.63 -10.18 -4.05
N ARG A 111 -4.43 -10.20 -5.12
CA ARG A 111 -3.95 -10.49 -6.48
C ARG A 111 -3.00 -9.42 -7.03
N THR A 112 -3.03 -8.21 -6.48
CA THR A 112 -2.13 -7.11 -6.90
C THR A 112 -0.72 -7.24 -6.32
N GLY A 113 -0.50 -8.14 -5.35
CA GLY A 113 0.78 -8.26 -4.66
C GLY A 113 1.02 -7.20 -3.58
N LEU A 114 0.06 -6.30 -3.33
CA LEU A 114 0.18 -5.20 -2.36
C LEU A 114 0.69 -5.65 -0.98
N PHE A 115 0.13 -6.72 -0.43
CA PHE A 115 0.54 -7.26 0.87
C PHE A 115 2.01 -7.66 0.88
N PHE A 116 2.47 -8.31 -0.18
CA PHE A 116 3.85 -8.72 -0.31
C PHE A 116 4.79 -7.52 -0.47
N PHE A 117 4.44 -6.56 -1.31
CA PHE A 117 5.24 -5.36 -1.54
C PHE A 117 5.37 -4.50 -0.27
N VAL A 118 4.30 -4.42 0.53
CA VAL A 118 4.33 -3.73 1.82
C VAL A 118 5.23 -4.46 2.82
N LEU A 119 5.18 -5.80 2.88
CA LEU A 119 6.06 -6.58 3.77
C LEU A 119 7.54 -6.53 3.34
N MET A 120 7.81 -6.34 2.05
CA MET A 120 9.15 -6.14 1.51
C MET A 120 9.71 -4.73 1.73
N TYR A 121 8.88 -3.76 2.13
CA TYR A 121 9.33 -2.40 2.34
C TYR A 121 10.36 -2.33 3.47
N THR A 122 11.52 -1.74 3.17
CA THR A 122 12.68 -1.70 4.09
C THR A 122 12.80 -0.39 4.87
N GLY A 123 11.89 0.56 4.65
CA GLY A 123 11.92 1.84 5.35
C GLY A 123 11.35 1.76 6.77
N SER A 124 11.68 2.78 7.57
CA SER A 124 11.20 2.94 8.94
C SER A 124 9.73 3.38 9.04
N ASP A 125 9.18 3.96 7.98
CA ASP A 125 7.91 4.69 7.99
C ASP A 125 6.72 3.75 7.67
N LEU A 126 6.60 2.68 8.45
CA LEU A 126 5.62 1.61 8.23
C LEU A 126 4.25 1.86 8.86
N LEU A 127 4.01 3.04 9.45
CA LEU A 127 2.76 3.29 10.15
C LEU A 127 1.54 3.21 9.21
N GLU A 128 1.61 3.86 8.05
CA GLU A 128 0.51 3.82 7.07
C GLU A 128 0.34 2.44 6.45
N CYS A 129 1.46 1.74 6.23
CA CYS A 129 1.46 0.33 5.85
C CYS A 129 0.74 -0.54 6.89
N ALA A 130 1.08 -0.40 8.16
CA ALA A 130 0.50 -1.18 9.24
C ALA A 130 -1.00 -0.89 9.43
N LYS A 131 -1.43 0.37 9.30
CA LYS A 131 -2.86 0.75 9.32
C LYS A 131 -3.62 0.07 8.18
N LEU A 132 -3.04 0.07 6.98
CA LEU A 132 -3.60 -0.62 5.82
C LEU A 132 -3.71 -2.13 6.08
N LEU A 133 -2.64 -2.77 6.57
CA LEU A 133 -2.64 -4.20 6.88
C LEU A 133 -3.66 -4.55 7.98
N ALA A 134 -3.76 -3.75 9.04
CA ALA A 134 -4.77 -3.93 10.09
C ALA A 134 -6.19 -3.88 9.53
N ALA A 135 -6.51 -2.80 8.80
CA ALA A 135 -7.86 -2.57 8.28
C ALA A 135 -8.28 -3.63 7.25
N THR A 136 -7.34 -4.11 6.44
CA THR A 136 -7.60 -5.15 5.45
C THR A 136 -7.68 -6.54 6.09
N HIS A 137 -6.83 -6.85 7.06
CA HIS A 137 -6.83 -8.13 7.77
C HIS A 137 -8.18 -8.42 8.44
N THR A 138 -8.80 -7.42 9.08
CA THR A 138 -10.08 -7.59 9.78
C THR A 138 -11.30 -7.65 8.86
N ARG A 139 -11.15 -7.21 7.61
CA ARG A 139 -12.26 -7.06 6.65
C ARG A 139 -12.20 -8.06 5.50
N GLN A 140 -11.04 -8.67 5.27
CA GLN A 140 -10.94 -9.87 4.47
C GLN A 140 -11.55 -10.99 5.32
N SER A 141 -12.59 -11.63 4.81
CA SER A 141 -12.91 -13.00 5.21
C SER A 141 -12.25 -13.88 4.16
N PRO A 142 -11.46 -14.89 4.51
CA PRO A 142 -10.78 -15.68 3.50
C PRO A 142 -11.80 -16.55 2.79
N CYS A 143 -11.39 -16.87 1.58
CA CYS A 143 -12.01 -17.82 0.68
C CYS A 143 -12.38 -19.13 1.40
N GLY A 144 -13.66 -19.50 1.35
CA GLY A 144 -14.06 -20.85 0.98
C GLY A 144 -14.07 -21.93 2.06
N THR A 145 -15.07 -21.91 2.93
CA THR A 145 -15.86 -23.13 3.14
C THR A 145 -17.31 -22.84 2.80
N PRO A 146 -17.87 -23.38 1.70
CA PRO A 146 -19.31 -23.39 1.50
C PRO A 146 -19.90 -24.29 2.59
N GLY A 147 -20.41 -23.69 3.67
CA GLY A 147 -20.94 -24.41 4.84
C GLY A 147 -20.25 -24.14 6.18
N GLY A 148 -19.26 -23.24 6.24
CA GLY A 148 -18.69 -22.81 7.52
C GLY A 148 -19.68 -21.91 8.27
N LYS A 149 -20.35 -22.49 9.28
CA LYS A 149 -21.20 -21.79 10.24
C LYS A 149 -20.45 -20.56 10.78
N PRO A 150 -21.08 -19.39 10.93
CA PRO A 150 -20.45 -18.29 11.66
C PRO A 150 -20.13 -18.79 13.07
N ASP A 151 -18.84 -18.80 13.44
CA ASP A 151 -18.37 -19.06 14.79
C ASP A 151 -18.82 -17.92 15.71
N GLY A 152 -20.11 -17.94 16.04
CA GLY A 152 -20.80 -16.91 16.84
C GLY A 152 -22.18 -17.36 17.31
N ALA A 153 -22.43 -18.67 17.41
CA ALA A 153 -23.69 -19.23 17.92
C ALA A 153 -23.53 -20.06 19.20
N ASP A 154 -22.34 -20.12 19.80
CA ASP A 154 -22.17 -20.60 21.18
C ASP A 154 -21.37 -19.57 21.97
N GLY A 155 -22.02 -18.98 22.97
CA GLY A 155 -21.50 -17.90 23.81
C GLY A 155 -20.43 -18.34 24.80
N THR A 156 -19.37 -19.01 24.32
CA THR A 156 -18.27 -19.44 25.19
C THR A 156 -16.93 -19.44 24.46
N SER A 157 -16.25 -18.29 24.44
CA SER A 157 -14.80 -18.13 24.68
C SER A 157 -14.30 -16.77 24.20
N ASP A 158 -14.14 -15.84 25.14
CA ASP A 158 -13.50 -14.52 24.96
C ASP A 158 -11.96 -14.61 24.80
N ILE A 159 -11.47 -15.70 24.20
CA ILE A 159 -10.06 -15.88 23.85
C ILE A 159 -10.02 -16.10 22.35
N PRO A 160 -9.45 -15.18 21.55
CA PRO A 160 -9.33 -15.41 20.11
C PRO A 160 -8.49 -16.67 19.90
N SER A 161 -9.14 -17.77 19.53
CA SER A 161 -8.46 -19.02 19.18
C SER A 161 -7.40 -18.72 18.12
N THR A 162 -6.14 -19.04 18.44
CA THR A 162 -4.96 -18.77 17.60
C THR A 162 -5.07 -19.40 16.21
N THR A 163 -5.93 -20.41 16.04
CA THR A 163 -6.18 -21.07 14.77
C THR A 163 -7.07 -20.25 13.82
N GLY A 164 -7.85 -19.30 14.35
CA GLY A 164 -8.79 -18.49 13.58
C GLY A 164 -8.21 -17.23 12.94
N LEU A 165 -7.01 -16.77 13.35
CA LEU A 165 -6.39 -15.54 12.81
C LEU A 165 -5.71 -15.80 11.45
N ARG A 166 -5.06 -16.95 11.27
CA ARG A 166 -4.56 -17.43 9.95
C ARG A 166 -5.66 -17.54 8.91
N GLY A 167 -6.75 -18.20 9.29
CA GLY A 167 -7.93 -18.37 8.45
C GLY A 167 -8.80 -17.12 8.40
N ARG A 168 -8.26 -15.89 8.53
CA ARG A 168 -9.00 -14.65 8.31
C ARG A 168 -8.53 -13.84 7.09
N SER A 169 -7.29 -13.95 6.66
CA SER A 169 -6.75 -13.05 5.61
C SER A 169 -5.58 -13.69 4.89
N ALA A 170 -5.26 -13.16 3.71
CA ALA A 170 -4.02 -13.47 3.00
C ALA A 170 -2.75 -13.21 3.85
N LEU A 171 -2.84 -12.36 4.87
CA LEU A 171 -1.75 -12.14 5.84
C LEU A 171 -1.48 -13.36 6.73
N GLY A 172 -2.44 -14.27 6.88
CA GLY A 172 -2.32 -15.51 7.64
C GLY A 172 -1.25 -16.45 7.10
N ASP A 173 -1.11 -16.50 5.78
CA ASP A 173 -0.13 -17.35 5.11
C ASP A 173 1.26 -16.70 5.06
N ALA A 174 1.32 -15.36 5.06
CA ALA A 174 2.57 -14.60 4.93
C ALA A 174 3.29 -14.33 6.26
N LEU A 175 2.57 -14.26 7.38
CA LEU A 175 3.11 -13.86 8.69
C LEU A 175 2.93 -14.94 9.78
N PRO A 176 3.81 -14.98 10.79
CA PRO A 176 3.60 -15.80 11.98
C PRO A 176 2.41 -15.29 12.81
N GLU A 177 1.76 -16.21 13.54
CA GLU A 177 0.56 -15.92 14.36
C GLU A 177 0.81 -14.82 15.39
N SER A 178 2.01 -14.80 15.97
CA SER A 178 2.42 -13.83 16.99
C SER A 178 2.36 -12.39 16.48
N LEU A 179 2.73 -12.14 15.22
CA LEU A 179 2.61 -10.82 14.61
C LEU A 179 1.15 -10.44 14.33
N LEU A 180 0.32 -11.39 13.91
CA LEU A 180 -1.12 -11.16 13.72
C LEU A 180 -1.80 -10.87 15.07
N TYR A 181 -1.38 -11.54 16.13
CA TYR A 181 -1.85 -11.26 17.48
C TYR A 181 -1.47 -9.85 17.93
N VAL A 182 -0.22 -9.40 17.70
CA VAL A 182 0.19 -8.02 18.00
C VAL A 182 -0.65 -7.00 17.22
N LEU A 183 -0.93 -7.27 15.95
CA LEU A 183 -1.77 -6.43 15.11
C LEU A 183 -3.19 -6.29 15.68
N HIS A 184 -3.78 -7.39 16.16
CA HIS A 184 -5.12 -7.40 16.73
C HIS A 184 -5.20 -6.81 18.14
N ALA A 185 -4.27 -7.18 19.03
CA ALA A 185 -4.31 -6.82 20.44
C ALA A 185 -3.69 -5.46 20.76
N ARG A 186 -2.61 -5.08 20.05
CA ARG A 186 -1.81 -3.87 20.34
C ARG A 186 -1.88 -2.83 19.21
N GLY A 187 -2.56 -3.13 18.11
CA GLY A 187 -2.83 -2.22 17.00
C GLY A 187 -1.67 -2.02 16.02
N ALA A 188 -1.91 -1.18 15.01
CA ALA A 188 -1.01 -0.96 13.87
C ALA A 188 0.36 -0.37 14.26
N GLU A 189 0.42 0.53 15.25
CA GLU A 189 1.68 1.18 15.64
C GLU A 189 2.64 0.18 16.31
N SER A 190 2.12 -0.64 17.22
CA SER A 190 2.87 -1.71 17.88
C SER A 190 3.32 -2.77 16.87
N PHE A 191 2.45 -3.10 15.91
CA PHE A 191 2.80 -3.99 14.81
C PHE A 191 3.90 -3.43 13.92
N ALA A 192 3.86 -2.14 13.54
CA ALA A 192 4.90 -1.54 12.71
C ALA A 192 6.28 -1.61 13.38
N ARG A 193 6.34 -1.33 14.70
CA ARG A 193 7.56 -1.48 15.49
C ARG A 193 8.04 -2.93 15.56
N ALA A 194 7.12 -3.87 15.81
CA ALA A 194 7.41 -5.29 15.87
C ALA A 194 7.87 -5.86 14.52
N LEU A 195 7.34 -5.35 13.40
CA LEU A 195 7.64 -5.82 12.07
C LEU A 195 9.10 -5.52 11.67
N VAL A 196 9.64 -4.35 12.04
CA VAL A 196 11.04 -3.93 11.78
C VAL A 196 11.99 -4.38 12.87
N GLY A 197 11.55 -4.32 14.13
CA GLY A 197 12.37 -4.68 15.27
C GLY A 197 12.73 -6.17 15.27
N ASP A 198 13.82 -6.48 15.96
CA ASP A 198 14.12 -7.83 16.38
C ASP A 198 13.44 -8.06 17.73
N SER A 199 12.48 -8.98 17.74
CA SER A 199 11.79 -9.41 18.96
C SER A 199 12.17 -10.85 19.24
N ASP A 200 12.85 -11.05 20.37
CA ASP A 200 13.21 -12.36 20.90
C ASP A 200 12.60 -12.52 22.29
N THR A 201 11.27 -12.54 22.31
CA THR A 201 10.47 -12.72 23.53
C THR A 201 9.66 -14.00 23.39
N PRO A 202 9.30 -14.68 24.50
CA PRO A 202 8.47 -15.88 24.43
C PRO A 202 7.10 -15.64 23.78
N GLU A 203 6.61 -14.39 23.77
CA GLU A 203 5.36 -13.98 23.12
C GLU A 203 5.53 -13.69 21.62
N LEU A 204 6.69 -13.18 21.21
CA LEU A 204 6.99 -12.80 19.84
C LEU A 204 8.45 -13.14 19.50
N LEU A 205 8.61 -14.18 18.69
CA LEU A 205 9.86 -14.54 18.02
C LEU A 205 9.80 -14.07 16.56
N TRP A 206 10.36 -12.90 16.31
CA TRP A 206 10.48 -12.33 14.97
C TRP A 206 11.82 -11.62 14.85
N THR A 207 12.75 -12.27 14.15
CA THR A 207 14.10 -11.76 13.94
C THR A 207 14.33 -11.43 12.47
N THR A 208 15.33 -10.59 12.21
CA THR A 208 15.74 -10.23 10.85
C THR A 208 16.12 -11.44 10.00
N ALA A 209 16.70 -12.48 10.60
CA ALA A 209 16.98 -13.75 9.92
C ALA A 209 15.69 -14.49 9.52
N MET A 210 14.67 -14.51 10.38
CA MET A 210 13.36 -15.08 10.06
C MET A 210 12.64 -14.26 8.99
N ARG A 211 12.69 -12.93 9.08
CA ARG A 211 12.12 -12.02 8.08
C ARG A 211 12.70 -12.29 6.69
N ALA A 212 14.03 -12.38 6.59
CA ALA A 212 14.71 -12.72 5.36
C ALA A 212 14.29 -14.11 4.84
N ARG A 213 14.27 -15.13 5.70
CA ARG A 213 13.90 -16.49 5.30
C ARG A 213 12.43 -16.64 4.92
N THR A 214 11.52 -15.84 5.46
CA THR A 214 10.09 -15.92 5.15
C THR A 214 9.72 -15.09 3.92
N LEU A 215 10.32 -13.91 3.75
CA LEU A 215 9.97 -12.99 2.66
C LEU A 215 10.76 -13.22 1.37
N LEU A 216 12.01 -13.70 1.44
CA LEU A 216 12.84 -13.93 0.24
C LEU A 216 12.37 -15.11 -0.64
N PRO A 217 11.92 -16.28 -0.12
CA PRO A 217 11.49 -17.38 -0.97
C PRO A 217 10.26 -17.06 -1.82
N ALA A 218 9.42 -16.11 -1.38
CA ALA A 218 8.27 -15.64 -2.14
C ALA A 218 8.65 -14.85 -3.41
N ILE A 219 9.94 -14.54 -3.61
CA ILE A 219 10.47 -13.86 -4.81
C ILE A 219 11.05 -14.88 -5.82
N SER A 220 11.42 -16.08 -5.37
CA SER A 220 12.15 -17.07 -6.19
C SER A 220 11.28 -18.25 -6.69
N ALA A 221 9.97 -18.17 -6.55
CA ALA A 221 8.99 -19.16 -7.02
C ALA A 221 8.05 -18.51 -8.04
#